data_AF-A0A7C2AEJ2-F1
#
_entry.id   AF-A0A7C2AEJ2-F1
#
_cell.length_a   1.000
_cell.length_b   1.000
_cell.length_c   1.000
_cell.angle_alpha   90.00
_cell.angle_beta   90.00
_cell.angle_gamma   90.00
#
_symmetry.space_group_name_H-M   'P 1'
#
loop_
_entity.id
_entity.type
_entity.pdbx_description
1 polymer ?
#
loop_
_entity_poly.entity_id
_entity_poly.type
_entity_poly.pdbx_seq_one_letter_code
_entity_poly.pdbx_strand_id
1 'polypeptide(L)'
;MTVEATVRNLIHPRAVESPYVEMFRRLTAMMPFDFLICSERSGSNLITKILDAHPLVCGPFPSHMIRTLAFNINNYGDLSNERNWHTLLEDTANLLEHGIAKWKTRFSVDQLRREVRPHTLDALIRFVYETEAQANAKQRVFVKENHSCLLYTS
;
A
#
# COMPACT_ATOMS: atom_id res chain seq x y z
N MET A 1 17.98 15.62 -33.14
CA MET A 1 16.85 14.92 -33.76
C MET A 1 16.95 13.46 -33.39
N THR A 2 15.97 13.01 -32.64
CA THR A 2 16.09 12.02 -31.57
C THR A 2 15.85 10.60 -32.06
N VAL A 3 16.53 9.64 -31.45
CA VAL A 3 16.51 8.18 -31.65
C VAL A 3 15.09 7.55 -31.57
N GLU A 4 14.06 8.31 -31.16
CA GLU A 4 12.68 7.87 -31.07
C GLU A 4 11.99 7.58 -32.42
N ALA A 5 12.47 8.13 -33.53
CA ALA A 5 11.77 8.01 -34.82
C ALA A 5 11.96 6.63 -35.50
N THR A 6 13.03 5.90 -35.20
CA THR A 6 13.36 4.66 -35.92
C THR A 6 12.68 3.41 -35.33
N VAL A 7 12.25 3.44 -34.07
CA VAL A 7 11.63 2.26 -33.41
C VAL A 7 10.14 2.12 -33.75
N ARG A 8 9.48 3.18 -34.27
CA ARG A 8 8.04 3.17 -34.56
C ARG A 8 7.61 2.36 -35.79
N ASN A 9 8.53 1.98 -36.68
CA ASN A 9 8.19 1.37 -37.97
C ASN A 9 8.59 -0.10 -38.14
N LEU A 10 8.95 -0.80 -37.05
CA LEU A 10 9.36 -2.22 -37.09
C LEU A 10 8.53 -3.13 -36.18
N ILE A 11 7.25 -2.83 -35.97
CA ILE A 11 6.33 -3.74 -35.27
C ILE A 11 5.20 -4.15 -36.22
N HIS A 12 5.33 -5.37 -36.73
CA HIS A 12 4.32 -6.10 -37.48
C HIS A 12 3.04 -6.26 -36.62
N PRO A 13 1.82 -6.11 -37.18
CA PRO A 13 0.58 -6.27 -36.42
C PRO A 13 0.31 -7.75 -36.18
N ARG A 14 0.85 -8.26 -35.06
CA ARG A 14 0.45 -9.44 -34.26
C ARG A 14 1.62 -9.80 -33.34
N ALA A 15 1.92 -8.92 -32.39
CA ALA A 15 2.68 -9.33 -31.23
C ALA A 15 1.75 -10.22 -30.39
N VAL A 16 1.93 -11.54 -30.49
CA VAL A 16 1.44 -12.46 -29.45
C VAL A 16 2.13 -11.99 -28.17
N GLU A 17 1.37 -11.41 -27.24
CA GLU A 17 1.94 -10.88 -26.01
C GLU A 17 2.69 -11.99 -25.29
N SER A 18 3.99 -11.78 -25.11
CA SER A 18 4.84 -12.75 -24.41
C SER A 18 4.25 -13.01 -23.02
N PRO A 19 4.13 -14.28 -22.57
CA PRO A 19 3.69 -14.58 -21.22
C PRO A 19 4.59 -13.92 -20.16
N TYR A 20 5.85 -13.60 -20.51
CA TYR A 20 6.72 -12.80 -19.67
C TYR A 20 6.32 -11.33 -19.61
N VAL A 21 5.84 -10.73 -20.70
CA VAL A 21 5.35 -9.34 -20.69
C VAL A 21 4.09 -9.25 -19.85
N GLU A 22 3.16 -10.19 -19.97
CA GLU A 22 1.95 -10.22 -19.12
C GLU A 22 2.29 -10.57 -17.65
N MET A 23 3.24 -11.48 -17.41
CA MET A 23 3.77 -11.75 -16.06
C MET A 23 4.44 -10.51 -15.47
N PHE A 24 5.32 -9.83 -16.22
CA PHE A 24 5.93 -8.57 -15.79
C PHE A 24 4.88 -7.50 -15.59
N ARG A 25 3.87 -7.40 -16.48
CA ARG A 25 2.77 -6.44 -16.37
C ARG A 25 1.94 -6.71 -15.11
N ARG A 26 1.70 -7.97 -14.75
CA ARG A 26 1.04 -8.39 -13.48
C ARG A 26 1.92 -8.14 -12.26
N LEU A 27 3.22 -8.40 -12.36
CA LEU A 27 4.20 -8.09 -11.31
C LEU A 27 4.37 -6.57 -11.11
N THR A 28 4.23 -5.77 -12.16
CA THR A 28 4.21 -4.29 -12.13
C THR A 28 2.82 -3.70 -11.87
N ALA A 29 1.74 -4.48 -12.05
CA ALA A 29 0.38 -4.06 -11.73
C ALA A 29 0.19 -3.93 -10.22
N MET A 30 0.94 -4.73 -9.46
CA MET A 30 1.09 -4.51 -8.04
C MET A 30 2.01 -3.31 -7.80
N MET A 31 1.48 -2.29 -7.14
CA MET A 31 2.28 -1.14 -6.74
C MET A 31 3.44 -1.61 -5.83
N PRO A 32 4.69 -1.21 -6.08
CA PRO A 32 5.81 -1.58 -5.22
C PRO A 32 5.70 -0.95 -3.83
N PHE A 33 6.05 -1.73 -2.81
CA PHE A 33 6.14 -1.30 -1.41
C PHE A 33 7.60 -1.35 -0.97
N ASP A 34 8.13 -0.20 -0.60
CA ASP A 34 9.44 -0.05 0.01
C ASP A 34 9.28 0.21 1.50
N PHE A 35 9.91 -0.60 2.35
CA PHE A 35 9.82 -0.46 3.80
C PHE A 35 11.10 0.12 4.39
N LEU A 36 10.96 1.14 5.24
CA LEU A 36 12.02 1.66 6.08
C LEU A 36 11.74 1.28 7.54
N ILE A 37 12.49 0.29 8.02
CA ILE A 37 12.44 -0.15 9.42
C ILE A 37 13.50 0.61 10.20
N CYS A 38 13.09 1.33 11.23
CA CYS A 38 13.98 2.21 12.00
C CYS A 38 13.71 2.15 13.50
N SER A 39 14.68 2.59 14.29
CA SER A 39 14.47 2.94 15.69
C SER A 39 13.82 4.33 15.82
N GLU A 40 13.25 4.60 16.99
CA GLU A 40 12.73 5.92 17.34
C GLU A 40 13.83 7.00 17.32
N ARG A 41 13.45 8.22 16.90
CA ARG A 41 14.32 9.40 16.83
C ARG A 41 15.61 9.23 15.98
N SER A 42 15.57 8.37 14.98
CA SER A 42 16.65 8.11 14.00
C SER A 42 16.72 9.13 12.85
N GLY A 43 15.82 10.09 12.78
CA GLY A 43 15.67 10.97 11.61
C GLY A 43 14.88 10.36 10.44
N SER A 44 14.32 9.15 10.61
CA SER A 44 13.52 8.45 9.60
C SER A 44 12.31 9.23 9.08
N ASN A 45 11.70 10.08 9.91
CA ASN A 45 10.60 10.96 9.46
C ASN A 45 11.06 11.97 8.39
N LEU A 46 12.31 12.45 8.45
CA LEU A 46 12.86 13.33 7.41
C LEU A 46 13.03 12.58 6.10
N ILE A 47 13.52 11.33 6.15
CA ILE A 47 13.65 10.46 4.98
C ILE A 47 12.28 10.22 4.34
N THR A 48 11.25 9.92 5.13
CA THR A 48 9.87 9.78 4.63
C THR A 48 9.40 11.04 3.91
N LYS A 49 9.68 12.24 4.44
CA LYS A 49 9.30 13.50 3.80
C LYS A 49 10.07 13.78 2.50
N ILE A 50 11.35 13.46 2.45
CA ILE A 50 12.15 13.57 1.22
C ILE A 50 11.59 12.65 0.14
N LEU A 51 11.27 11.40 0.50
CA LEU A 51 10.71 10.44 -0.46
C LEU A 51 9.28 10.78 -0.86
N ASP A 52 8.46 11.30 0.05
CA ASP A 52 7.12 11.76 -0.29
C ASP A 52 7.12 13.02 -1.19
N ALA A 53 8.20 13.81 -1.20
CA ALA A 53 8.35 14.89 -2.18
C ALA A 53 8.64 14.37 -3.61
N HIS A 54 9.04 13.10 -3.76
CA HIS A 54 9.34 12.53 -5.06
C HIS A 54 8.04 12.30 -5.87
N PRO A 55 8.00 12.66 -7.17
CA PRO A 55 6.79 12.60 -7.98
C PRO A 55 6.20 11.19 -8.14
N LEU A 56 7.01 10.16 -7.92
CA LEU A 56 6.60 8.76 -8.08
C LEU A 56 6.38 8.00 -6.76
N VAL A 57 6.74 8.56 -5.59
CA VAL A 57 6.78 7.81 -4.32
C VAL A 57 5.85 8.42 -3.30
N CYS A 58 4.85 7.64 -2.87
CA CYS A 58 3.91 8.01 -1.83
C CYS A 58 4.47 7.56 -0.48
N GLY A 59 4.94 8.51 0.32
CA GLY A 59 5.39 8.27 1.68
C GLY A 59 4.44 8.94 2.66
N PRO A 60 3.19 8.44 2.80
CA PRO A 60 2.21 9.09 3.65
C PRO A 60 2.74 9.18 5.08
N PHE A 61 2.25 10.18 5.82
CA PHE A 61 2.72 10.41 7.18
C PHE A 61 2.55 9.15 8.03
N PRO A 62 3.48 8.82 8.95
CA PRO A 62 3.40 7.60 9.74
C PRO A 62 2.05 7.54 10.47
N SER A 63 1.19 6.62 10.05
CA SER A 63 -0.14 6.41 10.66
C SER A 63 -0.05 5.47 11.86
N HIS A 64 1.06 4.75 12.01
CA HIS A 64 1.18 3.58 12.88
C HIS A 64 0.08 2.53 12.64
N MET A 65 -0.61 2.58 11.50
CA MET A 65 -1.74 1.72 11.21
C MET A 65 -1.32 0.25 11.21
N ILE A 66 -0.22 -0.08 10.52
CA ILE A 66 0.29 -1.45 10.46
C ILE A 66 0.60 -1.94 11.87
N ARG A 67 1.30 -1.11 12.65
CA ARG A 67 1.62 -1.41 14.04
C ARG A 67 0.36 -1.66 14.89
N THR A 68 -0.59 -0.73 14.87
CA THR A 68 -1.81 -0.79 15.68
C THR A 68 -2.66 -2.00 15.33
N LEU A 69 -2.92 -2.23 14.04
CA LEU A 69 -3.74 -3.36 13.60
C LEU A 69 -3.04 -4.70 13.84
N ALA A 70 -1.75 -4.81 13.52
CA ALA A 70 -1.03 -6.05 13.70
C ALA A 70 -0.87 -6.44 15.18
N PHE A 71 -0.63 -5.49 16.09
CA PHE A 71 -0.54 -5.80 17.52
C PHE A 71 -1.89 -6.22 18.12
N ASN A 72 -3.01 -5.80 17.53
CA ASN A 72 -4.35 -6.15 18.01
C ASN A 72 -4.99 -7.27 17.19
N ILE A 73 -4.28 -7.89 16.24
CA ILE A 73 -4.90 -8.81 15.28
C ILE A 73 -5.58 -9.99 15.97
N ASN A 74 -4.98 -10.51 17.05
CA ASN A 74 -5.50 -11.62 17.83
C ASN A 74 -6.80 -11.27 18.59
N ASN A 75 -7.07 -9.99 18.84
CA ASN A 75 -8.29 -9.56 19.52
C ASN A 75 -9.53 -9.65 18.62
N TYR A 76 -9.35 -9.67 17.30
CA TYR A 76 -10.45 -9.82 16.34
C TYR A 76 -10.88 -11.29 16.15
N GLY A 77 -10.01 -12.25 16.46
CA GLY A 77 -10.24 -13.67 16.21
C GLY A 77 -10.07 -14.04 14.72
N ASP A 78 -10.78 -15.07 14.28
CA ASP A 78 -10.69 -15.56 12.89
C ASP A 78 -11.31 -14.56 11.90
N LEU A 79 -10.49 -14.00 11.01
CA LEU A 79 -10.92 -13.04 9.99
C LEU A 79 -11.72 -13.67 8.85
N SER A 80 -11.76 -15.00 8.73
CA SER A 80 -12.68 -15.67 7.81
C SER A 80 -14.15 -15.52 8.26
N ASN A 81 -14.38 -15.16 9.52
CA ASN A 81 -15.69 -14.81 10.03
C ASN A 81 -16.06 -13.37 9.65
N GLU A 82 -17.14 -13.21 8.88
CA GLU A 82 -17.65 -11.91 8.41
C GLU A 82 -17.84 -10.87 9.54
N ARG A 83 -18.24 -11.30 10.75
CA ARG A 83 -18.43 -10.39 11.88
C ARG A 83 -17.10 -9.86 12.39
N ASN A 84 -16.10 -10.73 12.52
CA ASN A 84 -14.76 -10.35 12.97
C ASN A 84 -14.07 -9.45 11.94
N TRP A 85 -14.24 -9.77 10.65
CA TRP A 85 -13.78 -8.93 9.55
C TRP A 85 -14.43 -7.55 9.59
N HIS A 86 -15.75 -7.48 9.79
CA HIS A 86 -16.46 -6.20 9.90
C HIS A 86 -15.91 -5.32 11.03
N THR A 87 -15.68 -5.88 12.22
CA THR A 87 -15.09 -5.15 13.36
C THR A 87 -13.70 -4.60 13.01
N LEU A 88 -12.86 -5.38 12.34
CA LEU A 88 -11.55 -4.92 11.88
C LEU A 88 -11.67 -3.75 10.90
N LEU A 89 -12.64 -3.78 9.98
CA LEU A 89 -12.88 -2.69 9.04
C LEU A 89 -13.39 -1.42 9.71
N GLU A 90 -14.29 -1.54 10.69
CA GLU A 90 -14.75 -0.42 11.52
C GLU A 90 -13.60 0.25 12.24
N ASP A 91 -12.77 -0.52 12.94
CA ASP A 91 -11.61 0.00 13.67
C ASP A 91 -10.58 0.63 12.73
N THR A 92 -10.38 0.04 11.55
CA THR A 92 -9.46 0.59 10.53
C THR A 92 -9.97 1.93 10.00
N ALA A 93 -11.26 2.02 9.65
CA ALA A 93 -11.86 3.27 9.18
C ALA A 93 -11.81 4.36 10.26
N ASN A 94 -12.13 4.00 11.51
CA ASN A 94 -12.05 4.91 12.66
C ASN A 94 -10.62 5.39 12.91
N LEU A 95 -9.63 4.50 12.83
CA LEU A 95 -8.22 4.83 12.99
C LEU A 95 -7.73 5.81 11.92
N LEU A 96 -8.16 5.63 10.67
CA LEU A 96 -7.78 6.49 9.56
C LEU A 96 -8.48 7.85 9.62
N GLU A 97 -9.74 7.91 10.05
CA GLU A 97 -10.48 9.16 10.21
C GLU A 97 -9.97 10.01 11.39
N HIS A 98 -9.56 9.37 12.49
CA HIS A 98 -9.12 10.06 13.70
C HIS A 98 -7.59 10.14 13.88
N GLY A 99 -6.82 9.59 12.93
CA GLY A 99 -5.37 9.62 12.96
C GLY A 99 -4.78 11.03 12.81
N ILE A 100 -3.56 11.22 13.31
CA ILE A 100 -2.81 12.48 13.16
C ILE A 100 -2.25 12.63 11.72
N ALA A 101 -2.16 11.52 11.00
CA ALA A 101 -1.66 11.49 9.63
C ALA A 101 -2.62 12.19 8.67
N LYS A 102 -2.08 13.01 7.76
CA LYS A 102 -2.86 13.66 6.72
C LYS A 102 -2.91 12.77 5.49
N TRP A 103 -4.06 12.14 5.26
CA TRP A 103 -4.37 11.34 4.08
C TRP A 103 -5.20 12.18 3.11
N LYS A 104 -4.97 12.02 1.81
CA LYS A 104 -5.84 12.59 0.77
C LYS A 104 -7.13 11.77 0.64
N THR A 105 -7.05 10.49 0.94
CA THR A 105 -8.15 9.53 0.91
C THR A 105 -8.90 9.47 2.23
N ARG A 106 -10.16 9.04 2.14
CA ARG A 106 -11.02 8.68 3.27
C ARG A 106 -11.61 7.31 2.97
N PHE A 107 -11.77 6.49 4.00
CA PHE A 107 -12.23 5.12 3.86
C PHE A 107 -13.50 4.92 4.66
N SER A 108 -14.52 4.38 4.01
CA SER A 108 -15.74 3.91 4.68
C SER A 108 -15.70 2.40 4.85
N VAL A 109 -16.37 1.88 5.87
CA VAL A 109 -16.48 0.43 6.12
C VAL A 109 -17.07 -0.29 4.90
N ASP A 110 -18.11 0.28 4.27
CA ASP A 110 -18.74 -0.29 3.08
C ASP A 110 -17.78 -0.39 1.89
N GLN A 111 -16.95 0.64 1.68
CA GLN A 111 -15.93 0.60 0.64
C GLN A 111 -14.89 -0.49 0.93
N LEU A 112 -14.34 -0.51 2.15
CA LEU A 112 -13.34 -1.52 2.52
C LEU A 112 -13.92 -2.93 2.40
N ARG A 113 -15.18 -3.13 2.81
CA ARG A 113 -15.87 -4.42 2.73
C ARG A 113 -16.10 -4.86 1.30
N ARG A 114 -16.35 -3.95 0.36
CA ARG A 114 -16.57 -4.29 -1.05
C ARG A 114 -15.26 -4.60 -1.78
N GLU A 115 -14.23 -3.79 -1.57
CA GLU A 115 -13.02 -3.80 -2.41
C GLU A 115 -11.91 -4.72 -1.88
N VAL A 116 -11.81 -4.92 -0.55
CA VAL A 116 -10.68 -5.66 0.03
C VAL A 116 -10.91 -7.16 -0.08
N ARG A 117 -10.18 -7.82 -0.97
CA ARG A 117 -10.14 -9.28 -1.10
C ARG A 117 -8.69 -9.76 -1.28
N PRO A 118 -8.28 -10.88 -0.67
CA PRO A 118 -9.03 -11.68 0.32
C PRO A 118 -9.23 -10.96 1.67
N HIS A 119 -10.02 -11.53 2.59
CA HIS A 119 -10.24 -10.99 3.94
C HIS A 119 -9.03 -11.24 4.84
N THR A 120 -7.93 -10.56 4.53
CA THR A 120 -6.67 -10.66 5.27
C THR A 120 -6.15 -9.27 5.61
N LEU A 121 -5.36 -9.19 6.69
CA LEU A 121 -4.80 -7.92 7.16
C LEU A 121 -3.85 -7.30 6.13
N ASP A 122 -3.05 -8.11 5.43
CA ASP A 122 -2.12 -7.63 4.39
C ASP A 122 -2.88 -7.04 3.19
N ALA A 123 -4.00 -7.65 2.78
CA ALA A 123 -4.84 -7.13 1.70
C ALA A 123 -5.47 -5.78 2.09
N LEU A 124 -5.91 -5.64 3.34
CA LEU A 124 -6.45 -4.38 3.86
C LEU A 124 -5.40 -3.27 3.89
N ILE A 125 -4.23 -3.54 4.49
CA ILE A 125 -3.12 -2.59 4.55
C ILE A 125 -2.74 -2.16 3.13
N ARG A 126 -2.58 -3.12 2.22
CA ARG A 126 -2.20 -2.85 0.84
C ARG A 126 -3.22 -1.96 0.14
N PHE A 127 -4.50 -2.30 0.24
CA PHE A 127 -5.58 -1.51 -0.37
C PHE A 127 -5.55 -0.05 0.09
N VAL A 128 -5.41 0.19 1.40
CA VAL A 128 -5.36 1.54 1.97
C VAL A 128 -4.17 2.35 1.40
N TYR A 129 -2.97 1.77 1.42
CA TYR A 129 -1.77 2.46 0.93
C TYR A 129 -1.78 2.67 -0.59
N GLU A 130 -2.25 1.69 -1.37
CA GLU A 130 -2.36 1.81 -2.82
C GLU A 130 -3.40 2.87 -3.22
N THR A 131 -4.54 2.91 -2.53
CA THR A 131 -5.57 3.93 -2.76
C THR A 131 -5.02 5.33 -2.48
N GLU A 132 -4.26 5.51 -1.41
CA GLU A 132 -3.61 6.80 -1.10
C GLU A 132 -2.58 7.19 -2.16
N ALA A 133 -1.74 6.24 -2.60
CA ALA A 133 -0.77 6.50 -3.65
C ALA A 133 -1.42 6.87 -4.98
N GLN A 134 -2.51 6.17 -5.35
CA GLN A 134 -3.32 6.49 -6.53
C GLN A 134 -3.94 7.89 -6.42
N ALA A 135 -4.49 8.25 -5.27
CA ALA A 135 -5.04 9.59 -5.04
C ALA A 135 -3.97 10.69 -5.17
N ASN A 136 -2.71 10.38 -4.84
CA ASN A 136 -1.56 11.26 -5.03
C ASN A 136 -0.93 11.16 -6.44
N ALA A 137 -1.48 10.35 -7.34
CA ALA A 137 -0.95 10.06 -8.69
C ALA A 137 0.48 9.50 -8.67
N LYS A 138 0.80 8.68 -7.66
CA LYS A 138 2.13 8.08 -7.45
C LYS A 138 2.10 6.58 -7.71
N GLN A 139 3.28 6.05 -8.03
CA GLN A 139 3.44 4.69 -8.55
C GLN A 139 4.13 3.73 -7.58
N ARG A 140 4.59 4.23 -6.42
CA ARG A 140 5.26 3.44 -5.38
C ARG A 140 4.76 3.87 -4.02
N VAL A 141 4.71 2.94 -3.08
CA VAL A 141 4.46 3.21 -1.67
C VAL A 141 5.77 3.10 -0.91
N PHE A 142 6.05 4.08 -0.07
CA PHE A 142 7.13 4.05 0.90
C PHE A 142 6.54 4.04 2.32
N VAL A 143 6.70 2.93 3.01
CA VAL A 143 6.18 2.75 4.37
C VAL A 143 7.32 2.85 5.36
N LYS A 144 7.23 3.82 6.26
CA LYS A 144 8.14 3.90 7.40
C LYS A 144 7.47 3.30 8.62
N GLU A 145 8.16 2.40 9.30
CA GLU A 145 7.68 1.82 10.55
C GLU A 145 8.79 1.74 11.61
N ASN A 146 8.37 1.86 12.87
CA ASN A 146 9.25 1.67 14.02
C ASN A 146 8.97 0.29 14.63
N HIS A 147 10.02 -0.42 15.05
CA HIS A 147 9.91 -1.65 15.84
C HIS A 147 9.10 -2.80 15.21
N SER A 148 8.99 -2.87 13.87
CA SER A 148 8.24 -3.95 13.16
C SER A 148 8.92 -5.32 13.13
N CYS A 149 10.04 -5.49 13.84
CA CYS A 149 10.70 -6.80 14.02
C CYS A 149 9.82 -7.82 14.79
N LEU A 150 8.61 -7.45 15.20
CA LEU A 150 7.68 -8.28 15.99
C LEU A 150 6.61 -9.01 15.16
N LEU A 151 6.62 -8.92 13.83
CA LEU A 151 5.63 -9.61 12.97
C LEU A 151 5.99 -11.07 12.61
N TYR A 152 7.05 -11.64 13.19
CA TYR A 152 7.52 -13.00 12.89
C TYR A 152 7.27 -14.02 14.02
N THR A 153 6.50 -13.67 15.05
CA THR A 153 6.22 -14.61 16.16
C THR A 153 4.73 -14.80 16.33
N SER A 154 4.16 -15.75 15.59
CA SER A 154 2.94 -16.50 15.94
C SER A 154 3.00 -17.86 15.27
#